data_AF-A0A830C1H7-F1
#
_entry.id   AF-A0A830C1H7-F1
#
_cell.length_a   1.000
_cell.length_b   1.000
_cell.length_c   1.000
_cell.angle_alpha   90.00
_cell.angle_beta   90.00
_cell.angle_gamma   90.00
#
_symmetry.space_group_name_H-M   'P 1'
#
loop_
_entity.id
_entity.type
_entity.pdbx_description
1 polymer ?
#
loop_
_entity_poly.entity_id
_entity_poly.type
_entity_poly.pdbx_seq_one_letter_code
_entity_poly.pdbx_strand_id
1 'polypeptide(L)'
;MHKWRQTYGPVIWLKLGAVNTMVVQSSAAAAELFKKHDLPFADRRAPEVLKAYDFNQGTLGMNQFGGHWRVLRRLCSMEFLVNKRMNETTELRHRIRENMERWILEESAASRAQGGTGAVQLSRFLFLMAFNLVGNLMLSRDLLDAKDPESRLFFDCMNKVLELAGTPNIADYLPWLKWLDPAGMMRNMKKNLKITMRIASRFIQERLDDIKAGKVRDKKDFLDVLLEYKGDGKDGPDTMTEKNINIVITVNKDYYNLLTKLLQEEPNRPASKFSTPLLYKTWKITTPPCPSPCIYIY
;
A
#
# COMPACT_ATOMS: atom_id res chain seq x y z
N MET A 1 23.97 -9.36 -2.73
CA MET A 1 23.63 -10.18 -1.55
C MET A 1 23.63 -11.68 -1.85
N HIS A 2 22.86 -12.21 -2.83
CA HIS A 2 22.86 -13.66 -3.15
C HIS A 2 24.23 -14.30 -3.41
N LYS A 3 25.17 -13.57 -4.03
CA LYS A 3 26.55 -14.05 -4.25
C LYS A 3 27.29 -14.37 -2.94
N TRP A 4 26.99 -13.65 -1.87
CA TRP A 4 27.65 -13.81 -0.57
C TRP A 4 27.21 -15.07 0.18
N ARG A 5 26.06 -15.66 -0.20
CA ARG A 5 25.55 -16.89 0.39
C ARG A 5 26.55 -18.05 0.32
N GLN A 6 27.28 -18.14 -0.79
CA GLN A 6 28.25 -19.23 -1.00
C GLN A 6 29.44 -19.13 -0.04
N THR A 7 29.83 -17.92 0.35
CA THR A 7 30.98 -17.66 1.20
C THR A 7 30.62 -17.61 2.68
N TYR A 8 29.50 -16.96 3.02
CA TYR A 8 29.13 -16.65 4.41
C TYR A 8 27.93 -17.46 4.93
N GLY A 9 27.33 -18.30 4.08
CA GLY A 9 26.22 -19.17 4.46
C GLY A 9 24.83 -18.53 4.32
N PRO A 10 23.78 -19.21 4.82
CA PRO A 10 22.38 -18.85 4.61
C PRO A 10 21.87 -17.70 5.47
N VAL A 11 22.63 -17.28 6.49
CA VAL A 11 22.32 -16.14 7.37
C VAL A 11 23.59 -15.33 7.53
N ILE A 12 23.51 -14.04 7.22
CA ILE A 12 24.68 -13.13 7.23
C ILE A 12 24.38 -11.94 8.13
N TRP A 13 25.32 -11.59 9.00
CA TRP A 13 25.26 -10.35 9.77
C TRP A 13 26.03 -9.26 9.04
N LEU A 14 25.37 -8.15 8.73
CA LEU A 14 25.93 -6.98 8.04
C LEU A 14 25.86 -5.75 8.95
N LYS A 15 26.81 -4.85 8.80
CA LYS A 15 26.76 -3.52 9.40
C LYS A 15 26.55 -2.48 8.31
N LEU A 16 25.31 -2.02 8.13
CA LEU A 16 24.93 -1.00 7.17
C LEU A 16 25.02 0.38 7.83
N GLY A 17 26.19 1.03 7.70
CA GLY A 17 26.50 2.26 8.43
C GLY A 17 26.62 2.01 9.94
N ALA A 18 25.70 2.58 10.71
CA ALA A 18 25.59 2.39 12.16
C ALA A 18 24.64 1.24 12.56
N VAL A 19 23.99 0.62 11.58
CA VAL A 19 22.91 -0.33 11.80
C VAL A 19 23.41 -1.75 11.60
N ASN A 20 23.17 -2.60 12.59
CA ASN A 20 23.31 -4.04 12.41
C ASN A 20 22.09 -4.59 11.66
N THR A 21 22.35 -5.47 10.70
CA THR A 21 21.35 -5.99 9.79
C THR A 21 21.60 -7.47 9.55
N MET A 22 20.65 -8.31 9.92
CA MET A 22 20.64 -9.72 9.62
C MET A 22 19.99 -9.96 8.26
N VAL A 23 20.68 -10.69 7.39
CA VAL A 23 20.23 -11.05 6.06
C VAL A 23 20.02 -12.55 5.98
N VAL A 24 18.76 -12.98 5.87
CA VAL A 24 18.38 -14.38 5.74
C VAL A 24 18.25 -14.71 4.25
N GLN A 25 19.02 -15.67 3.74
CA GLN A 25 19.20 -15.95 2.31
C GLN A 25 18.76 -17.37 1.87
N SER A 26 18.02 -18.09 2.73
CA SER A 26 17.49 -19.43 2.43
C SER A 26 16.06 -19.61 2.95
N SER A 27 15.29 -20.47 2.29
CA SER A 27 13.93 -20.81 2.70
C SER A 27 13.89 -21.56 4.03
N ALA A 28 14.87 -22.42 4.31
CA ALA A 28 14.97 -23.14 5.59
C ALA A 28 15.20 -22.18 6.76
N ALA A 29 16.16 -21.26 6.64
CA ALA A 29 16.43 -20.26 7.67
C ALA A 29 15.25 -19.26 7.83
N ALA A 30 14.59 -18.88 6.73
CA ALA A 30 13.39 -18.08 6.79
C ALA A 30 12.25 -18.83 7.50
N ALA A 31 12.03 -20.11 7.20
CA ALA A 31 11.01 -20.91 7.85
C ALA A 31 11.28 -21.06 9.36
N GLU A 32 12.54 -21.23 9.76
CA GLU A 32 12.93 -21.25 11.17
C GLU A 32 12.56 -19.94 11.86
N LEU A 33 12.96 -18.80 11.28
CA LEU A 33 12.70 -17.47 11.81
C LEU A 33 11.20 -17.15 11.88
N PHE A 34 10.45 -17.36 10.79
CA PHE A 34 9.04 -16.97 10.68
C PHE A 34 8.04 -17.97 11.26
N LYS A 35 8.45 -19.21 11.59
CA LYS A 35 7.54 -20.20 12.19
C LYS A 35 7.86 -20.51 13.64
N LYS A 36 9.13 -20.46 14.04
CA LYS A 36 9.54 -20.81 15.41
C LYS A 36 9.91 -19.58 16.25
N HIS A 37 10.26 -18.46 15.62
CA HIS A 37 10.67 -17.23 16.29
C HIS A 37 9.90 -16.00 15.77
N ASP A 38 8.65 -16.19 15.37
CA ASP A 38 7.86 -15.16 14.71
C ASP A 38 7.64 -13.90 15.56
N LEU A 39 7.36 -14.05 16.86
CA LEU A 39 7.06 -12.94 17.77
C LEU A 39 8.23 -11.97 17.97
N PRO A 40 9.47 -12.40 18.31
CA PRO A 40 10.63 -11.50 18.39
C PRO A 40 10.95 -10.74 17.08
N PHE A 41 10.54 -11.29 15.93
CA PHE A 41 10.77 -10.71 14.60
C PHE A 41 9.49 -10.16 13.96
N ALA A 42 8.42 -9.99 14.74
CA ALA A 42 7.13 -9.48 14.25
C ALA A 42 7.22 -7.97 13.92
N ASP A 43 8.07 -7.25 14.64
CA ASP A 43 8.30 -5.83 14.46
C ASP A 43 9.09 -5.53 13.20
N ARG A 44 8.76 -4.38 12.60
CA ARG A 44 9.46 -3.85 11.43
C ARG A 44 10.16 -2.56 11.81
N ARG A 45 11.42 -2.45 11.40
CA ARG A 45 12.11 -1.17 11.44
C ARG A 45 11.53 -0.26 10.35
N ALA A 46 10.73 0.72 10.76
CA ALA A 46 10.18 1.70 9.84
C ALA A 46 11.29 2.64 9.31
N PRO A 47 11.35 2.90 7.99
CA PRO A 47 12.15 3.96 7.40
C PRO A 47 11.89 5.30 8.11
N GLU A 48 12.92 6.11 8.28
CA GLU A 48 12.86 7.34 9.04
C GLU A 48 11.81 8.30 8.46
N VAL A 49 11.69 8.37 7.13
CA VAL A 49 10.69 9.20 6.46
C VAL A 49 9.26 8.84 6.88
N LEU A 50 8.97 7.56 7.15
CA LEU A 50 7.64 7.12 7.58
C LEU A 50 7.33 7.48 9.04
N LYS A 51 8.26 8.07 9.79
CA LYS A 51 7.96 8.61 11.13
C LYS A 51 7.37 10.03 11.07
N ALA A 52 7.31 10.65 9.89
CA ALA A 52 6.65 11.94 9.72
C ALA A 52 5.18 11.84 10.18
N TYR A 53 4.78 12.71 11.12
CA TYR A 53 3.44 12.72 11.72
C TYR A 53 2.99 11.38 12.35
N ASP A 54 3.94 10.57 12.82
CA ASP A 54 3.72 9.23 13.36
C ASP A 54 3.05 8.26 12.37
N PHE A 55 3.29 8.48 11.09
CA PHE A 55 2.67 7.70 10.02
C PHE A 55 2.91 6.19 10.18
N ASN A 56 4.13 5.80 10.56
CA ASN A 56 4.49 4.41 10.82
C ASN A 56 3.59 3.75 11.87
N GLN A 57 3.14 4.48 12.89
CA GLN A 57 2.31 3.93 13.97
C GLN A 57 0.85 3.73 13.56
N GLY A 58 0.35 4.40 12.51
CA GLY A 58 -1.02 4.19 12.03
C GLY A 58 -1.15 3.16 10.90
N THR A 59 -0.04 2.82 10.23
CA THR A 59 -0.08 1.89 9.08
C THR A 59 0.00 0.42 9.48
N LEU A 60 -0.79 -0.45 8.85
CA LEU A 60 -0.69 -1.90 9.05
C LEU A 60 0.71 -2.46 8.68
N GLY A 61 1.37 -1.83 7.69
CA GLY A 61 2.62 -2.32 7.13
C GLY A 61 3.89 -1.95 7.90
N MET A 62 3.85 -0.94 8.79
CA MET A 62 5.03 -0.40 9.50
C MET A 62 4.80 -0.19 11.00
N ASN A 63 3.58 -0.42 11.50
CA ASN A 63 3.31 -0.34 12.92
C ASN A 63 3.93 -1.54 13.64
N GLN A 64 4.31 -1.31 14.90
CA GLN A 64 4.81 -2.34 15.78
C GLN A 64 3.70 -3.33 16.13
N PHE A 65 4.09 -4.58 16.34
CA PHE A 65 3.23 -5.62 16.81
C PHE A 65 2.67 -5.25 18.18
N GLY A 66 1.35 -5.28 18.31
CA GLY A 66 0.66 -4.88 19.52
C GLY A 66 -0.85 -4.91 19.34
N GLY A 67 -1.59 -4.47 20.36
CA GLY A 67 -3.06 -4.46 20.33
C GLY A 67 -3.62 -3.69 19.13
N HIS A 68 -3.11 -2.47 18.89
CA HIS A 68 -3.56 -1.65 17.76
C HIS A 68 -3.31 -2.32 16.39
N TRP A 69 -2.12 -2.88 16.17
CA TRP A 69 -1.81 -3.60 14.93
C TRP A 69 -2.70 -4.84 14.75
N ARG A 70 -2.94 -5.61 15.82
CA ARG A 70 -3.82 -6.80 15.78
C ARG A 70 -5.26 -6.41 15.41
N VAL A 71 -5.77 -5.32 15.97
CA VAL A 71 -7.08 -4.76 15.62
C VAL A 71 -7.14 -4.35 14.15
N LEU A 72 -6.20 -3.54 13.67
CA LEU A 72 -6.15 -3.14 12.26
C LEU A 72 -6.06 -4.34 11.32
N ARG A 73 -5.21 -5.32 11.64
CA ARG A 73 -5.08 -6.56 10.86
C ARG A 73 -6.39 -7.32 10.80
N ARG A 74 -7.10 -7.44 11.93
CA ARG A 74 -8.40 -8.11 12.02
C ARG A 74 -9.43 -7.41 11.15
N LEU A 75 -9.57 -6.07 11.29
CA LEU A 75 -10.50 -5.28 10.49
C LEU A 75 -10.20 -5.41 8.99
N CYS A 76 -8.94 -5.22 8.58
CA CYS A 76 -8.57 -5.36 7.17
C CYS A 76 -8.82 -6.78 6.64
N SER A 77 -8.53 -7.83 7.42
CA SER A 77 -8.72 -9.22 6.98
C SER A 77 -10.20 -9.57 6.81
N MET A 78 -11.07 -9.09 7.71
CA MET A 78 -12.51 -9.36 7.67
C MET A 78 -13.22 -8.57 6.57
N GLU A 79 -12.77 -7.34 6.28
CA GLU A 79 -13.49 -6.46 5.34
C GLU A 79 -12.91 -6.44 3.93
N PHE A 80 -11.60 -6.66 3.74
CA PHE A 80 -10.98 -6.69 2.40
C PHE A 80 -10.72 -8.09 1.87
N LEU A 81 -10.30 -9.02 2.73
CA LEU A 81 -9.73 -10.30 2.31
C LEU A 81 -10.71 -11.47 2.41
N VAL A 82 -11.98 -11.21 2.74
CA VAL A 82 -13.01 -12.25 2.74
C VAL A 82 -13.55 -12.43 1.32
N ASN A 83 -13.50 -13.68 0.83
CA ASN A 83 -13.95 -14.09 -0.51
C ASN A 83 -15.32 -13.53 -0.90
N LYS A 84 -16.24 -13.37 0.06
CA LYS A 84 -17.55 -12.76 -0.16
C LYS A 84 -17.45 -11.33 -0.71
N ARG A 85 -16.61 -10.48 -0.11
CA ARG A 85 -16.38 -9.10 -0.59
C ARG A 85 -15.62 -9.08 -1.92
N MET A 86 -14.71 -10.02 -2.14
CA MET A 86 -14.01 -10.16 -3.42
C MET A 86 -14.98 -10.48 -4.57
N ASN A 87 -15.94 -11.40 -4.37
CA ASN A 87 -16.96 -11.70 -5.39
C ASN A 87 -17.91 -10.53 -5.62
N GLU A 88 -18.28 -9.79 -4.58
CA GLU A 88 -19.11 -8.58 -4.67
C GLU A 88 -18.43 -7.41 -5.41
N THR A 89 -17.13 -7.51 -5.71
CA THR A 89 -16.39 -6.47 -6.44
C THR A 89 -16.28 -6.78 -7.93
N THR A 90 -16.92 -7.83 -8.43
CA THR A 90 -16.88 -8.21 -9.86
C THR A 90 -17.34 -7.06 -10.76
N GLU A 91 -18.51 -6.49 -10.50
CA GLU A 91 -19.02 -5.33 -11.25
C GLU A 91 -18.09 -4.11 -11.16
N LEU A 92 -17.54 -3.86 -9.97
CA LEU A 92 -16.58 -2.79 -9.74
C LEU A 92 -15.29 -2.99 -10.57
N ARG A 93 -14.77 -4.22 -10.61
CA ARG A 93 -13.58 -4.56 -11.41
C ARG A 93 -13.85 -4.41 -12.91
N HIS A 94 -15.02 -4.85 -13.40
CA HIS A 94 -15.43 -4.66 -14.78
C HIS A 94 -15.48 -3.17 -15.16
N ARG A 95 -16.18 -2.36 -14.35
CA ARG A 95 -16.29 -0.91 -14.57
C ARG A 95 -14.92 -0.21 -14.59
N ILE A 96 -14.05 -0.52 -13.64
CA ILE A 96 -12.71 0.08 -13.56
C ILE A 96 -11.85 -0.34 -14.76
N ARG A 97 -11.96 -1.59 -15.21
CA ARG A 97 -11.28 -2.09 -16.40
C ARG A 97 -11.75 -1.37 -17.67
N GLU A 98 -13.07 -1.21 -17.86
CA GLU A 98 -13.63 -0.48 -19.01
C GLU A 98 -13.16 0.98 -19.01
N ASN A 99 -13.12 1.62 -17.85
CA ASN A 99 -12.57 2.96 -17.70
C ASN A 99 -11.10 3.04 -18.11
N MET A 100 -10.27 2.06 -17.71
CA MET A 100 -8.87 1.97 -18.16
C MET A 100 -8.76 1.79 -19.67
N GLU A 101 -9.51 0.85 -20.24
CA GLU A 101 -9.46 0.57 -21.68
C GLU A 101 -9.80 1.85 -22.45
N ARG A 102 -10.83 2.59 -22.01
CA ARG A 102 -11.19 3.89 -22.57
C ARG A 102 -10.06 4.91 -22.44
N TRP A 103 -9.47 5.11 -21.26
CA TRP A 103 -8.40 6.09 -21.06
C TRP A 103 -7.13 5.76 -21.87
N ILE A 104 -6.79 4.48 -22.01
CA ILE A 104 -5.67 4.03 -22.85
C ILE A 104 -5.93 4.39 -24.31
N LEU A 105 -7.15 4.14 -24.81
CA LEU A 105 -7.53 4.46 -26.19
C LEU A 105 -7.51 5.98 -26.44
N GLU A 106 -8.06 6.77 -25.52
CA GLU A 106 -8.05 8.23 -25.58
C GLU A 106 -6.62 8.79 -25.65
N GLU A 107 -5.72 8.33 -24.78
CA GLU A 107 -4.34 8.79 -24.77
C GLU A 107 -3.54 8.33 -25.99
N SER A 108 -3.74 7.08 -26.40
CA SER A 108 -3.11 6.53 -27.60
C SER A 108 -3.57 7.30 -28.85
N ALA A 109 -4.85 7.66 -28.94
CA ALA A 109 -5.38 8.49 -30.01
C ALA A 109 -4.84 9.93 -29.97
N ALA A 110 -4.79 10.56 -28.80
CA ALA A 110 -4.23 11.90 -28.62
C ALA A 110 -2.74 11.95 -29.00
N SER A 111 -1.96 10.93 -28.61
CA SER A 111 -0.55 10.80 -29.00
C SER A 111 -0.41 10.70 -30.52
N ARG A 112 -1.23 9.89 -31.21
CA ARG A 112 -1.21 9.79 -32.68
C ARG A 112 -1.60 11.09 -33.36
N ALA A 113 -2.61 11.80 -32.84
CA ALA A 113 -3.05 13.08 -33.37
C ALA A 113 -1.94 14.16 -33.30
N GLN A 114 -1.00 14.02 -32.36
CA GLN A 114 0.17 14.88 -32.20
C GLN A 114 1.42 14.37 -32.94
N GLY A 115 1.28 13.37 -33.82
CA GLY A 115 2.39 12.78 -34.59
C GLY A 115 3.23 11.76 -33.81
N GLY A 116 2.78 11.35 -32.62
CA GLY A 116 3.42 10.31 -31.82
C GLY A 116 3.09 8.88 -32.26
N THR A 117 3.79 7.91 -31.69
CA THR A 117 3.63 6.47 -32.01
C THR A 117 2.33 5.86 -31.48
N GLY A 118 1.59 6.58 -30.63
CA GLY A 118 0.45 6.02 -29.89
C GLY A 118 0.85 5.06 -28.76
N ALA A 119 2.15 4.95 -28.45
CA ALA A 119 2.63 4.15 -27.33
C ALA A 119 2.25 4.78 -26.00
N VAL A 120 1.81 3.96 -25.05
CA VAL A 120 1.38 4.40 -23.72
C VAL A 120 2.13 3.65 -22.62
N GLN A 121 2.34 4.31 -21.48
CA GLN A 121 2.96 3.68 -20.31
C GLN A 121 1.92 2.92 -19.48
N LEU A 122 1.77 1.62 -19.74
CA LEU A 122 0.76 0.77 -19.10
C LEU A 122 0.83 0.75 -17.56
N SER A 123 2.02 0.85 -16.97
CA SER A 123 2.19 0.85 -15.51
C SER A 123 1.42 1.99 -14.81
N ARG A 124 1.33 3.16 -15.45
CA ARG A 124 0.59 4.30 -14.92
C ARG A 124 -0.91 4.02 -14.85
N PHE A 125 -1.47 3.41 -15.90
CA PHE A 125 -2.88 3.03 -15.93
C PHE A 125 -3.18 1.92 -14.92
N LEU A 126 -2.30 0.93 -14.77
CA LEU A 126 -2.45 -0.13 -13.77
C LEU A 126 -2.47 0.45 -12.36
N PHE A 127 -1.59 1.41 -12.08
CA PHE A 127 -1.56 2.11 -10.80
C PHE A 127 -2.77 3.04 -10.59
N LEU A 128 -3.40 3.52 -11.66
CA LEU A 128 -4.64 4.26 -11.56
C LEU A 128 -5.84 3.33 -11.23
N MET A 129 -5.98 2.21 -11.95
CA MET A 129 -7.04 1.22 -11.67
C MET A 129 -6.98 0.73 -10.23
N ALA A 130 -5.77 0.37 -9.80
CA ALA A 130 -5.41 0.09 -8.42
C ALA A 130 -5.96 1.08 -7.41
N PHE A 131 -5.66 2.35 -7.65
CA PHE A 131 -6.01 3.44 -6.77
C PHE A 131 -7.52 3.61 -6.67
N ASN A 132 -8.22 3.56 -7.81
CA ASN A 132 -9.68 3.65 -7.84
C ASN A 132 -10.37 2.41 -7.26
N LEU A 133 -9.82 1.22 -7.47
CA LEU A 133 -10.36 -0.02 -6.90
C LEU A 133 -10.34 0.02 -5.38
N VAL A 134 -9.21 0.38 -4.80
CA VAL A 134 -9.12 0.51 -3.35
C VAL A 134 -9.89 1.73 -2.85
N GLY A 135 -9.94 2.82 -3.61
CA GLY A 135 -10.84 3.94 -3.32
C GLY A 135 -12.28 3.53 -3.16
N ASN A 136 -12.78 2.67 -4.04
CA ASN A 136 -14.14 2.16 -3.96
C ASN A 136 -14.32 1.18 -2.80
N LEU A 137 -13.33 0.35 -2.49
CA LEU A 137 -13.39 -0.56 -1.35
C LEU A 137 -13.34 0.17 0.00
N MET A 138 -12.53 1.23 0.09
CA MET A 138 -12.31 2.00 1.31
C MET A 138 -13.41 3.03 1.55
N LEU A 139 -13.85 3.72 0.49
CA LEU A 139 -14.60 4.97 0.54
C LEU A 139 -15.81 5.01 -0.42
N SER A 140 -16.03 3.93 -1.19
CA SER A 140 -17.08 3.85 -2.22
C SER A 140 -17.05 4.97 -3.27
N ARG A 141 -15.84 5.40 -3.64
CA ARG A 141 -15.62 6.40 -4.68
C ARG A 141 -14.36 6.14 -5.49
N ASP A 142 -14.34 6.66 -6.71
CA ASP A 142 -13.10 6.82 -7.47
C ASP A 142 -12.27 7.93 -6.80
N LEU A 143 -11.00 7.64 -6.51
CA LEU A 143 -10.07 8.58 -5.86
C LEU A 143 -9.25 9.40 -6.85
N LEU A 144 -9.20 8.94 -8.09
CA LEU A 144 -8.63 9.65 -9.22
C LEU A 144 -9.68 9.78 -10.31
N ASP A 145 -10.24 11.00 -10.42
CA ASP A 145 -10.90 11.47 -11.63
C ASP A 145 -9.89 12.30 -12.44
N ALA A 146 -9.72 11.93 -13.71
CA ALA A 146 -8.88 12.68 -14.62
C ALA A 146 -9.34 14.13 -14.81
N LYS A 147 -10.58 14.50 -14.52
CA LYS A 147 -11.07 15.88 -14.68
C LYS A 147 -10.98 16.72 -13.42
N ASP A 148 -10.74 16.10 -12.26
CA ASP A 148 -10.66 16.79 -10.98
C ASP A 148 -9.19 17.09 -10.59
N PRO A 149 -8.78 18.38 -10.52
CA PRO A 149 -7.44 18.77 -10.11
C PRO A 149 -7.05 18.25 -8.72
N GLU A 150 -8.02 18.10 -7.82
CA GLU A 150 -7.76 17.71 -6.45
C GLU A 150 -7.50 16.22 -6.31
N SER A 151 -8.29 15.39 -6.99
CA SER A 151 -8.06 13.95 -7.12
C SER A 151 -6.68 13.64 -7.73
N ARG A 152 -6.26 14.41 -8.75
CA ARG A 152 -4.90 14.33 -9.33
C ARG A 152 -3.83 14.68 -8.30
N LEU A 153 -4.01 15.79 -7.58
CA LEU A 153 -3.08 16.20 -6.51
C LEU A 153 -2.97 15.13 -5.41
N PHE A 154 -4.09 14.53 -5.02
CA PHE A 154 -4.12 13.45 -4.03
C PHE A 154 -3.29 12.25 -4.50
N PHE A 155 -3.52 11.81 -5.73
CA PHE A 155 -2.80 10.71 -6.37
C PHE A 155 -1.28 10.99 -6.51
N ASP A 156 -0.90 12.18 -6.94
CA ASP A 156 0.50 12.57 -7.12
C ASP A 156 1.25 12.61 -5.78
N CYS A 157 0.64 13.23 -4.76
CA CYS A 157 1.20 13.24 -3.41
C CYS A 157 1.31 11.83 -2.82
N MET A 158 0.30 10.98 -3.05
CA MET A 158 0.30 9.57 -2.66
C MET A 158 1.43 8.77 -3.31
N ASN A 159 1.61 8.92 -4.63
CA ASN A 159 2.72 8.34 -5.35
C ASN A 159 4.06 8.77 -4.79
N LYS A 160 4.20 10.07 -4.49
CA LYS A 160 5.44 10.59 -3.92
C LYS A 160 5.73 10.04 -2.53
N VAL A 161 4.70 9.85 -1.69
CA VAL A 161 4.84 9.17 -0.39
C VAL A 161 5.34 7.74 -0.57
N LEU A 162 4.76 6.97 -1.51
CA LEU A 162 5.18 5.59 -1.78
C LEU A 162 6.61 5.51 -2.34
N GLU A 163 6.96 6.41 -3.24
CA GLU A 163 8.31 6.55 -3.80
C GLU A 163 9.33 6.84 -2.69
N LEU A 164 9.08 7.85 -1.85
CA LEU A 164 9.96 8.21 -0.75
C LEU A 164 10.07 7.09 0.29
N ALA A 165 8.99 6.35 0.56
CA ALA A 165 8.98 5.22 1.48
C ALA A 165 9.83 4.03 0.99
N GLY A 166 9.94 3.86 -0.33
CA GLY A 166 10.76 2.83 -0.98
C GLY A 166 12.19 3.26 -1.28
N THR A 167 12.51 4.54 -1.14
CA THR A 167 13.83 5.09 -1.47
C THR A 167 14.75 4.99 -0.25
N PRO A 168 15.99 4.46 -0.39
CA PRO A 168 16.95 4.42 0.72
C PRO A 168 17.29 5.83 1.22
N ASN A 169 17.17 6.06 2.53
CA ASN A 169 17.58 7.32 3.15
C ASN A 169 18.85 7.12 3.99
N ILE A 170 19.83 8.02 3.86
CA ILE A 170 21.06 7.97 4.65
C ILE A 170 20.80 8.01 6.15
N ALA A 171 19.73 8.70 6.57
CA ALA A 171 19.30 8.80 7.96
C ALA A 171 18.87 7.43 8.55
N ASP A 172 18.50 6.46 7.71
CA ASP A 172 18.21 5.10 8.15
C ASP A 172 19.46 4.35 8.58
N TYR A 173 20.61 4.66 7.97
CA TYR A 173 21.89 3.99 8.21
C TYR A 173 22.79 4.78 9.17
N LEU A 174 22.66 6.11 9.20
CA LEU A 174 23.47 7.02 10.02
C LEU A 174 22.54 7.92 10.85
N PRO A 175 22.01 7.43 11.99
CA PRO A 175 20.99 8.15 12.77
C PRO A 175 21.39 9.54 13.26
N TRP A 176 22.69 9.81 13.47
CA TRP A 176 23.18 11.12 13.88
C TRP A 176 23.12 12.18 12.77
N LEU A 177 22.89 11.79 11.50
CA LEU A 177 22.74 12.72 10.37
C LEU A 177 21.27 13.05 10.03
N LYS A 178 20.32 12.58 10.83
CA LYS A 178 18.87 12.81 10.60
C LYS A 178 18.50 14.28 10.40
N TRP A 179 19.12 15.16 11.18
CA TRP A 179 18.80 16.60 11.20
C TRP A 179 19.23 17.33 9.92
N LEU A 180 20.22 16.80 9.21
CA LEU A 180 20.71 17.41 7.96
C LEU A 180 19.73 17.25 6.81
N ASP A 181 19.01 16.13 6.75
CA ASP A 181 18.13 15.74 5.63
C ASP A 181 18.74 16.08 4.26
N PRO A 182 19.95 15.55 3.93
CA PRO A 182 20.74 16.04 2.79
C PRO A 182 20.06 15.85 1.44
N ALA A 183 19.21 14.82 1.30
CA ALA A 183 18.39 14.56 0.12
C ALA A 183 16.99 15.21 0.20
N GLY A 184 16.69 15.96 1.27
CA GLY A 184 15.38 16.58 1.49
C GLY A 184 14.21 15.59 1.60
N MET A 185 14.48 14.31 1.87
CA MET A 185 13.48 13.25 1.82
C MET A 185 12.44 13.40 2.94
N MET A 186 12.88 13.75 4.15
CA MET A 186 11.96 13.98 5.27
C MET A 186 11.09 15.22 5.02
N ARG A 187 11.67 16.31 4.50
CA ARG A 187 10.90 17.52 4.12
C ARG A 187 9.85 17.20 3.05
N ASN A 188 10.25 16.48 2.00
CA ASN A 188 9.32 16.06 0.94
C ASN A 188 8.22 15.13 1.46
N MET A 189 8.55 14.19 2.36
CA MET A 189 7.57 13.30 2.96
C MET A 189 6.54 14.10 3.79
N LYS A 190 7.00 15.02 4.65
CA LYS A 190 6.10 15.88 5.44
C LYS A 190 5.19 16.74 4.58
N LYS A 191 5.69 17.27 3.46
CA LYS A 191 4.89 18.07 2.52
C LYS A 191 3.77 17.22 1.90
N ASN A 192 4.11 16.07 1.34
CA ASN A 192 3.15 15.23 0.63
C ASN A 192 2.14 14.60 1.61
N LEU A 193 2.58 14.05 2.75
CA LEU A 193 1.67 13.52 3.77
C LEU A 193 0.69 14.58 4.28
N LYS A 194 1.12 15.83 4.47
CA LYS A 194 0.22 16.91 4.91
C LYS A 194 -0.91 17.16 3.91
N ILE A 195 -0.60 17.17 2.62
CA ILE A 195 -1.60 17.37 1.56
C ILE A 195 -2.55 16.16 1.52
N THR A 196 -1.99 14.95 1.48
CA THR A 196 -2.74 13.71 1.44
C THR A 196 -3.68 13.57 2.64
N MET A 197 -3.18 13.79 3.86
CA MET A 197 -4.00 13.74 5.08
C MET A 197 -5.10 14.79 5.07
N ARG A 198 -4.83 16.01 4.59
CA ARG A 198 -5.86 17.05 4.48
C ARG A 198 -7.00 16.62 3.55
N ILE A 199 -6.68 16.00 2.42
CA ILE A 199 -7.69 15.50 1.47
C ILE A 199 -8.45 14.33 2.10
N ALA A 200 -7.76 13.37 2.71
CA ALA A 200 -8.38 12.23 3.39
C ALA A 200 -9.31 12.63 4.55
N SER A 201 -8.94 13.65 5.35
CA SER A 201 -9.82 14.18 6.41
C SER A 201 -11.13 14.74 5.85
N ARG A 202 -11.15 15.28 4.63
CA ARG A 202 -12.41 15.72 4.02
C ARG A 202 -13.31 14.57 3.65
N PHE A 203 -12.76 13.44 3.18
CA PHE A 203 -13.56 12.24 2.95
C PHE A 203 -14.19 11.71 4.25
N ILE A 204 -13.44 11.78 5.36
CA ILE A 204 -13.96 11.43 6.69
C ILE A 204 -15.08 12.41 7.09
N GLN A 205 -14.85 13.72 6.92
CA GLN A 205 -15.81 14.75 7.30
C GLN A 205 -17.12 14.65 6.49
N GLU A 206 -17.02 14.49 5.17
CA GLU A 206 -18.17 14.24 4.29
C GLU A 206 -18.99 13.04 4.78
N ARG A 207 -18.31 11.94 5.14
CA ARG A 207 -18.98 10.75 5.66
C ARG A 207 -19.68 11.00 7.00
N LEU A 208 -19.03 11.73 7.92
CA LEU A 208 -19.62 12.08 9.20
C LEU A 208 -20.85 12.98 9.04
N ASP A 209 -20.82 13.90 8.08
CA ASP A 209 -21.94 14.80 7.81
C ASP A 209 -23.12 14.06 7.15
N ASP A 210 -22.85 13.09 6.27
CA ASP A 210 -23.88 12.19 5.74
C ASP A 210 -24.57 11.37 6.85
N ILE A 211 -23.80 10.85 7.80
CA ILE A 211 -24.32 10.12 8.96
C ILE A 211 -25.21 11.03 9.82
N LYS A 212 -24.76 12.26 10.12
CA LYS A 212 -25.55 13.24 10.90
C LYS A 212 -26.84 13.64 10.18
N ALA A 213 -26.82 13.72 8.85
CA ALA A 213 -27.99 14.00 8.03
C ALA A 213 -28.95 12.80 7.90
N GLY A 214 -28.63 11.65 8.51
CA GLY A 214 -29.47 10.46 8.46
C GLY A 214 -29.50 9.78 7.09
N LYS A 215 -28.51 10.03 6.23
CA LYS A 215 -28.43 9.38 4.92
C LYS A 215 -28.13 7.90 5.11
N VAL A 216 -29.09 7.05 4.77
CA VAL A 216 -28.92 5.60 4.81
C VAL A 216 -28.15 5.17 3.57
N ARG A 217 -27.13 4.33 3.77
CA ARG A 217 -26.37 3.71 2.69
C ARG A 217 -26.75 2.25 2.55
N ASP A 218 -26.99 1.81 1.32
CA ASP A 218 -27.33 0.41 1.02
C ASP A 218 -26.18 -0.55 1.31
N LYS A 219 -24.93 -0.07 1.21
CA LYS A 219 -23.73 -0.87 1.45
C LYS A 219 -22.69 -0.10 2.25
N LYS A 220 -22.28 -0.68 3.38
CA LYS A 220 -21.16 -0.20 4.20
C LYS A 220 -19.82 -0.55 3.56
N ASP A 221 -18.92 0.43 3.54
CA ASP A 221 -17.51 0.29 3.14
C ASP A 221 -16.58 0.31 4.36
N PHE A 222 -15.27 0.22 4.10
CA PHE A 222 -14.30 0.11 5.19
C PHE A 222 -14.21 1.36 6.07
N LEU A 223 -14.46 2.55 5.53
CA LEU A 223 -14.52 3.75 6.35
C LEU A 223 -15.68 3.66 7.36
N ASP A 224 -16.83 3.12 6.96
CA ASP A 224 -17.93 2.89 7.91
C ASP A 224 -17.49 1.92 9.02
N VAL A 225 -16.76 0.87 8.68
CA VAL A 225 -16.22 -0.10 9.65
C VAL A 225 -15.24 0.55 10.63
N LEU A 226 -14.36 1.44 10.14
CA LEU A 226 -13.42 2.17 10.99
C LEU A 226 -14.12 3.17 11.92
N LEU A 227 -15.16 3.85 11.43
CA LEU A 227 -15.95 4.82 12.19
C LEU A 227 -16.85 4.16 13.24
N GLU A 228 -17.42 3.01 12.92
CA GLU A 228 -18.31 2.25 13.82
C GLU A 228 -17.54 1.33 14.78
N TYR A 229 -16.22 1.18 14.58
CA TYR A 229 -15.40 0.30 15.41
C TYR A 229 -15.49 0.69 16.88
N LYS A 230 -15.90 -0.29 17.69
CA LYS A 230 -15.80 -0.25 19.14
C LYS A 230 -14.95 -1.41 19.63
N GLY A 231 -13.97 -1.08 20.45
CA GLY A 231 -13.09 -2.04 21.10
C GLY A 231 -13.86 -2.94 22.06
N ASP A 232 -13.30 -4.12 22.29
CA ASP A 232 -13.83 -5.11 23.24
C ASP A 232 -13.21 -4.95 24.65
N GLY A 233 -12.41 -3.89 24.86
CA GLY A 233 -11.67 -3.62 26.09
C GLY A 233 -10.53 -4.62 26.37
N LYS A 234 -10.26 -5.56 25.46
CA LYS A 234 -9.23 -6.61 25.63
C LYS A 234 -7.98 -6.30 24.83
N ASP A 235 -8.14 -5.82 23.59
CA ASP A 235 -7.04 -5.58 22.65
C ASP A 235 -7.20 -4.27 21.88
N GLY A 236 -6.16 -3.44 21.88
CA GLY A 236 -6.12 -2.19 21.10
C GLY A 236 -6.93 -1.04 21.71
N PRO A 237 -7.13 0.06 20.98
CA PRO A 237 -7.88 1.21 21.49
C PRO A 237 -9.40 0.96 21.44
N ASP A 238 -10.16 1.63 22.30
CA ASP A 238 -11.63 1.51 22.34
C ASP A 238 -12.32 2.06 21.08
N THR A 239 -11.69 3.03 20.42
CA THR A 239 -12.17 3.62 19.16
C THR A 239 -10.98 3.94 18.26
N MET A 240 -11.23 4.09 16.96
CA MET A 240 -10.22 4.61 16.05
C MET A 240 -10.21 6.14 16.11
N THR A 241 -9.03 6.72 16.36
CA THR A 241 -8.86 8.18 16.28
C THR A 241 -8.92 8.63 14.83
N GLU A 242 -9.39 9.85 14.57
CA GLU A 242 -9.43 10.41 13.21
C GLU A 242 -8.05 10.36 12.53
N LYS A 243 -6.97 10.63 13.29
CA LYS A 243 -5.59 10.50 12.80
C LYS A 243 -5.29 9.09 12.29
N ASN A 244 -5.66 8.06 13.05
CA ASN A 244 -5.43 6.67 12.65
C ASN A 244 -6.28 6.28 11.43
N ILE A 245 -7.55 6.69 11.41
CA ILE A 245 -8.43 6.48 10.25
C ILE A 245 -7.82 7.13 9.00
N ASN A 246 -7.36 8.37 9.13
CA ASN A 246 -6.74 9.12 8.06
C ASN A 246 -5.46 8.43 7.54
N ILE A 247 -4.59 7.96 8.43
CA ILE A 247 -3.39 7.19 8.05
C ILE A 247 -3.76 5.90 7.32
N VAL A 248 -4.78 5.18 7.79
CA VAL A 248 -5.25 3.92 7.18
C VAL A 248 -5.86 4.14 5.79
N ILE A 249 -6.64 5.22 5.61
CA ILE A 249 -7.14 5.63 4.28
C ILE A 249 -5.99 6.03 3.36
N THR A 250 -4.99 6.72 3.92
CA THR A 250 -3.85 7.26 3.18
C THR A 250 -2.91 6.14 2.76
N VAL A 251 -2.68 5.10 3.55
CA VAL A 251 -1.81 3.99 3.15
C VAL A 251 -2.45 2.67 3.45
N ASN A 252 -2.72 1.96 2.36
CA ASN A 252 -2.64 0.52 2.41
C ASN A 252 -1.57 0.02 1.43
N LYS A 253 -0.37 -0.34 1.88
CA LYS A 253 0.61 -1.02 1.01
C LYS A 253 0.03 -2.32 0.38
N ASP A 254 -1.08 -2.82 0.91
CA ASP A 254 -1.89 -3.85 0.27
C ASP A 254 -2.54 -3.39 -1.04
N TYR A 255 -2.51 -2.12 -1.45
CA TYR A 255 -2.89 -1.65 -2.80
C TYR A 255 -2.32 -2.62 -3.84
N TYR A 256 -1.02 -2.91 -3.76
CA TYR A 256 -0.30 -3.78 -4.70
C TYR A 256 -0.56 -5.28 -4.51
N ASN A 257 -0.68 -5.75 -3.27
CA ASN A 257 -0.93 -7.17 -2.99
C ASN A 257 -2.38 -7.57 -3.29
N LEU A 258 -3.33 -6.70 -2.94
CA LEU A 258 -4.75 -6.83 -3.24
C LEU A 258 -4.98 -6.77 -4.76
N LEU A 259 -4.35 -5.84 -5.48
CA LEU A 259 -4.33 -5.86 -6.95
C LEU A 259 -3.79 -7.15 -7.52
N THR A 260 -2.65 -7.63 -7.01
CA THR A 260 -2.02 -8.82 -7.55
C THR A 260 -2.93 -10.03 -7.35
N LYS A 261 -3.60 -10.13 -6.20
CA LYS A 261 -4.61 -11.17 -5.94
C LYS A 261 -5.88 -10.99 -6.76
N LEU A 262 -6.41 -9.76 -6.88
CA LEU A 262 -7.63 -9.46 -7.63
C LEU A 262 -7.45 -9.60 -9.15
N LEU A 263 -6.25 -9.38 -9.67
CA LEU A 263 -5.89 -9.66 -11.06
C LEU A 263 -5.63 -11.17 -11.29
N GLN A 264 -5.43 -11.96 -10.24
CA GLN A 264 -5.23 -13.41 -10.30
C GLN A 264 -6.56 -14.19 -10.19
N GLU A 265 -7.55 -13.66 -9.46
CA GLU A 265 -8.85 -14.30 -9.25
C GLU A 265 -9.91 -13.79 -10.26
N GLU A 266 -9.85 -14.32 -11.49
CA GLU A 266 -10.95 -14.22 -12.46
C GLU A 266 -11.83 -15.48 -12.38
N PRO A 267 -13.12 -15.39 -12.02
CA PRO A 267 -13.96 -16.58 -11.78
C PRO A 267 -14.29 -17.40 -13.04
N ASN A 268 -14.08 -16.87 -14.25
CA ASN A 268 -14.60 -17.48 -15.49
C ASN A 268 -13.66 -17.33 -16.72
N ARG A 269 -12.36 -17.62 -16.58
CA ARG A 269 -11.50 -17.86 -17.77
C ARG A 269 -10.70 -19.16 -17.63
N PRO A 270 -10.65 -20.00 -18.68
CA PRO A 270 -9.82 -21.19 -18.65
C PRO A 270 -8.36 -20.80 -18.40
N ALA A 271 -7.72 -21.51 -17.46
CA ALA A 271 -6.38 -21.26 -16.91
C ALA A 271 -5.21 -21.29 -17.93
N SER A 272 -5.49 -21.29 -19.23
CA SER A 272 -4.52 -21.52 -20.30
C SER A 272 -3.96 -20.26 -20.96
N LYS A 273 -4.40 -19.04 -20.60
CA LYS A 273 -4.01 -17.82 -21.36
C LYS A 273 -3.33 -16.68 -20.59
N PHE A 274 -3.10 -16.80 -19.29
CA PHE A 274 -2.05 -16.02 -18.63
C PHE A 274 -1.17 -16.98 -17.85
N SER A 275 0.00 -17.28 -18.41
CA SER A 275 0.97 -18.06 -17.68
C SER A 275 1.34 -17.26 -16.43
N THR A 276 1.10 -17.84 -15.27
CA THR A 276 1.53 -17.39 -13.94
C THR A 276 2.97 -16.83 -13.90
N PRO A 277 3.92 -17.30 -14.75
CA PRO A 277 5.24 -16.69 -14.91
C PRO A 277 5.27 -15.26 -15.46
N LEU A 278 4.32 -14.86 -16.32
CA LEU A 278 4.30 -13.52 -16.94
C LEU A 278 3.88 -12.46 -15.92
N LEU A 279 2.83 -12.70 -15.14
CA LEU A 279 2.41 -11.80 -14.05
C LEU A 279 3.41 -11.78 -12.89
N TYR A 280 4.06 -12.91 -12.59
CA TYR A 280 5.18 -12.96 -11.64
C TYR A 280 6.41 -12.17 -12.12
N LYS A 281 6.69 -12.18 -13.44
CA LYS A 281 7.70 -11.32 -14.07
C LYS A 281 7.29 -9.84 -14.02
N THR A 282 6.04 -9.50 -14.29
CA THR A 282 5.56 -8.11 -14.25
C THR A 282 5.53 -7.57 -12.81
N TRP A 283 5.17 -8.38 -11.82
CA TRP A 283 5.25 -8.04 -10.38
C TRP A 283 6.69 -7.72 -9.95
N LYS A 284 7.69 -8.44 -10.48
CA LYS A 284 9.11 -8.14 -10.30
C LYS A 284 9.57 -6.83 -10.98
N ILE A 285 8.84 -6.34 -11.99
CA ILE A 285 9.22 -5.17 -12.80
C ILE A 285 8.57 -3.89 -12.27
N THR A 286 7.35 -3.95 -11.70
CA THR A 286 6.55 -2.76 -11.38
C THR A 286 6.53 -2.36 -9.90
N THR A 287 7.07 -3.19 -9.00
CA THR A 287 7.30 -2.82 -7.60
C THR A 287 8.79 -2.68 -7.35
N PRO A 288 9.28 -1.67 -6.60
CA PRO A 288 10.67 -1.71 -6.13
C PRO A 288 10.81 -3.04 -5.38
N PRO A 289 11.68 -3.94 -5.86
CA PRO A 289 11.66 -5.32 -5.43
C PRO A 289 11.89 -5.34 -3.92
N CYS A 290 10.95 -5.95 -3.17
CA CYS A 290 11.39 -6.68 -1.99
C CYS A 290 12.43 -7.67 -2.55
N PRO A 291 13.72 -7.51 -2.21
CA PRO A 291 14.79 -8.06 -3.03
C PRO A 291 14.76 -9.58 -2.91
N SER A 292 14.14 -10.28 -3.87
CA SER A 292 14.05 -11.74 -3.93
C SER A 292 13.16 -12.38 -2.84
N PRO A 293 12.33 -13.39 -3.17
CA PRO A 293 11.50 -14.12 -2.19
C PRO A 293 12.30 -14.89 -1.12
N CYS A 294 13.64 -14.83 -1.18
CA CYS A 294 14.54 -15.53 -0.27
C CYS A 294 15.47 -14.58 0.51
N ILE A 295 15.34 -13.25 0.39
CA ILE A 295 16.17 -12.33 1.20
C ILE A 295 15.28 -11.51 2.14
N TYR A 296 15.33 -11.85 3.42
CA TYR A 296 14.72 -11.08 4.48
C TYR A 296 15.81 -10.26 5.18
N ILE A 297 15.54 -8.98 5.39
CA ILE A 297 16.46 -8.01 5.97
C ILE A 297 15.84 -7.57 7.31
N TYR A 298 16.53 -7.89 8.40
CA TYR A 298 16.14 -7.63 9.78
C TYR A 298 17.13 -6.71 10.49
#